data_AF-A0A1Q5TRQ1-F1
#
_entry.id   AF-A0A1Q5TRQ1-F1
#
_cell.length_a   1.000
_cell.length_b   1.000
_cell.length_c   1.000
_cell.angle_alpha   90.00
_cell.angle_beta   90.00
_cell.angle_gamma   90.00
#
_symmetry.space_group_name_H-M   'P 1'
#
loop_
_entity.id
_entity.type
_entity.pdbx_description
1 polymer ?
#
loop_
_entity_poly.entity_id
_entity_poly.type
_entity_poly.pdbx_seq_one_letter_code
_entity_poly.pdbx_strand_id
1 'polypeptide(L)'
;MQLHCTQLAEFAGLFWDRKRWKTWRATLWLLSGITAFTTISTFFFLPETLSSNILLRRAKRLREQTGNPAYQSEAEIQSPSENLALRIVKDMGNDIKLACLDPVILFVNVHTMLVYGVLYLWFEFFPFVAFFGILVGASVSVVAYVLWLYFSYQPRVANANVVVEPEARLVPGQIGADIERWHGLVGKIISADSPVDASLFETLKPSASTSLC
;
A
#
# COMPACT_ATOMS: atom_id res chain seq x y z
N MET A 1 19.68 12.35 25.97
CA MET A 1 19.97 12.56 24.53
C MET A 1 21.09 11.66 24.01
N GLN A 2 22.10 11.30 24.82
CA GLN A 2 23.20 10.39 24.40
C GLN A 2 22.79 8.91 24.23
N LEU A 3 21.83 8.39 25.02
CA LEU A 3 21.37 6.99 24.91
C LEU A 3 20.60 6.67 23.61
N HIS A 4 19.96 7.67 22.97
CA HIS A 4 19.26 7.47 21.70
C HIS A 4 20.24 7.38 20.52
N CYS A 5 21.42 8.01 20.63
CA CYS A 5 22.41 8.06 19.57
C CYS A 5 23.24 6.77 19.48
N THR A 6 23.48 6.09 20.60
CA THR A 6 24.21 4.81 20.63
C THR A 6 23.37 3.63 20.14
N GLN A 7 22.08 3.57 20.46
CA GLN A 7 21.21 2.50 19.95
C GLN A 7 21.00 2.57 18.43
N LEU A 8 20.91 3.77 17.86
CA LEU A 8 20.85 3.95 16.41
C LEU A 8 22.17 3.57 15.72
N ALA A 9 23.32 3.85 16.35
CA ALA A 9 24.63 3.48 15.83
C ALA A 9 24.90 1.97 15.87
N GLU A 10 24.41 1.25 16.89
CA GLU A 10 24.47 -0.21 16.93
C GLU A 10 23.54 -0.87 15.91
N PHE A 11 22.31 -0.36 15.73
CA PHE A 11 21.42 -0.83 14.66
C PHE A 11 22.01 -0.57 13.27
N ALA A 12 22.60 0.61 13.06
CA ALA A 12 23.31 0.94 11.82
C ALA A 12 24.56 0.07 11.62
N GLY A 13 25.32 -0.22 12.68
CA GLY A 13 26.50 -1.10 12.63
C GLY A 13 26.15 -2.57 12.39
N LEU A 14 25.05 -3.08 12.96
CA LEU A 14 24.52 -4.42 12.70
C LEU A 14 24.00 -4.57 11.26
N PHE A 15 23.42 -3.49 10.71
CA PHE A 15 22.94 -3.43 9.34
C PHE A 15 24.09 -3.27 8.33
N TRP A 16 25.12 -2.47 8.64
CA TRP A 16 26.22 -2.13 7.72
C TRP A 16 27.45 -3.07 7.80
N ASP A 17 27.36 -4.18 8.54
CA ASP A 17 28.45 -5.17 8.57
C ASP A 17 28.60 -5.87 7.21
N ARG A 18 29.62 -5.46 6.46
CA ARG A 18 29.89 -5.79 5.04
C ARG A 18 29.91 -7.30 4.74
N LYS A 19 30.13 -8.15 5.76
CA LYS A 19 30.14 -9.61 5.62
C LYS A 19 28.74 -10.23 5.49
N ARG A 20 27.69 -9.61 6.06
CA ARG A 20 26.30 -10.12 6.00
C ARG A 20 25.65 -9.95 4.64
N TRP A 21 26.10 -8.95 3.88
CA TRP A 21 25.60 -8.61 2.54
C TRP A 21 25.98 -9.63 1.45
N LYS A 22 26.85 -10.61 1.76
CA LYS A 22 27.25 -11.68 0.83
C LYS A 22 26.42 -12.96 0.96
N THR A 23 25.45 -12.99 1.87
CA THR A 23 24.64 -14.17 2.19
C THR A 23 23.19 -13.91 1.81
N TRP A 24 22.41 -14.96 1.52
CA TRP A 24 20.95 -14.92 1.28
C TRP A 24 20.16 -14.12 2.34
N ARG A 25 20.70 -14.00 3.56
CA ARG A 25 20.14 -13.21 4.67
C ARG A 25 20.09 -11.71 4.40
N ALA A 26 20.91 -11.19 3.48
CA ALA A 26 20.93 -9.78 3.12
C ALA A 26 19.56 -9.29 2.63
N THR A 27 18.86 -10.12 1.84
CA THR A 27 17.51 -9.82 1.35
C THR A 27 16.51 -9.69 2.49
N LEU A 28 16.58 -10.57 3.50
CA LEU A 28 15.70 -10.51 4.68
C LEU A 28 15.92 -9.25 5.51
N TRP A 29 17.17 -8.82 5.71
CA TRP A 29 17.49 -7.58 6.43
C TRP A 29 16.97 -6.34 5.70
N LEU A 30 17.06 -6.33 4.37
CA LEU A 30 16.55 -5.23 3.56
C LEU A 30 15.02 -5.14 3.61
N LEU A 31 14.32 -6.27 3.46
CA LEU A 31 12.85 -6.35 3.62
C LEU A 31 12.39 -5.90 5.02
N SER A 32 13.10 -6.33 6.06
CA SER A 32 12.83 -5.91 7.44
C SER A 32 13.02 -4.41 7.61
N GLY A 33 14.07 -3.84 7.02
CA GLY A 33 14.33 -2.39 7.02
C GLY A 33 13.21 -1.58 6.36
N ILE A 34 12.74 -1.99 5.18
CA ILE A 34 11.63 -1.33 4.47
C ILE A 34 10.35 -1.38 5.30
N THR A 35 10.04 -2.55 5.87
CA THR A 35 8.83 -2.76 6.66
C THR A 35 8.87 -1.93 7.94
N ALA A 36 10.01 -1.90 8.64
CA ALA A 36 10.21 -1.09 9.83
C ALA A 36 10.09 0.41 9.52
N PHE A 37 10.74 0.89 8.44
CA PHE A 37 10.65 2.29 8.03
C PHE A 37 9.21 2.70 7.70
N THR A 38 8.50 1.89 6.91
CA THR A 38 7.12 2.16 6.52
C THR A 38 6.18 2.16 7.73
N THR A 39 6.38 1.22 8.66
CA THR A 39 5.58 1.12 9.89
C THR A 39 5.80 2.33 10.79
N ILE A 40 7.05 2.73 11.01
CA ILE A 40 7.41 3.90 11.83
C ILE A 40 6.85 5.18 11.19
N SER A 41 7.05 5.35 9.88
CA SER A 41 6.52 6.50 9.14
C SER A 41 4.99 6.58 9.28
N THR A 42 4.29 5.47 9.03
CA THR A 42 2.83 5.43 9.16
C THR A 42 2.39 5.73 10.60
N PHE A 43 3.08 5.20 11.61
CA PHE A 43 2.70 5.43 13.01
C PHE A 43 2.80 6.91 13.42
N PHE A 44 3.82 7.63 12.96
CA PHE A 44 4.00 9.04 13.33
C PHE A 44 3.20 10.01 12.45
N PHE A 45 3.05 9.70 11.16
CA PHE A 45 2.45 10.62 10.19
C PHE A 45 0.97 10.31 9.89
N LEU A 46 0.45 9.14 10.25
CA LEU A 46 -0.95 8.84 9.98
C LEU A 46 -1.83 9.44 11.09
N PRO A 47 -2.71 10.41 10.77
CA PRO A 47 -3.65 10.92 11.75
C PRO A 47 -4.60 9.79 12.15
N GLU A 48 -4.95 9.71 13.44
CA GLU A 48 -5.92 8.76 14.00
C GLU A 48 -7.10 8.50 13.04
N THR A 49 -7.13 7.31 12.43
CA THR A 49 -8.11 6.97 11.38
C THR A 49 -9.32 6.18 11.90
N LEU A 50 -9.32 5.83 13.19
CA LEU A 50 -10.40 5.07 13.82
C LEU A 50 -11.64 5.95 14.00
N SER A 51 -12.66 5.69 13.16
CA SER A 51 -13.97 6.36 13.22
C SER A 51 -14.58 6.33 14.62
N SER A 52 -14.50 5.19 15.29
CA SER A 52 -14.97 4.99 16.68
C SER A 52 -14.32 5.95 17.68
N ASN A 53 -13.00 6.18 17.58
CA ASN A 53 -12.28 7.08 18.49
C ASN A 53 -12.62 8.55 18.19
N ILE A 54 -12.74 8.91 16.91
CA ILE A 54 -13.16 10.25 16.49
C ILE A 54 -14.57 10.56 17.00
N LEU A 55 -15.52 9.63 16.82
CA LEU A 55 -16.89 9.78 17.32
C LEU A 55 -16.92 9.90 18.84
N LEU A 56 -16.12 9.12 19.55
CA LEU A 56 -16.02 9.17 21.01
C LEU A 56 -15.54 10.54 21.49
N ARG A 57 -14.49 11.11 20.86
CA ARG A 57 -14.00 12.47 21.19
C ARG A 57 -15.05 13.54 20.90
N ARG A 58 -15.79 13.42 19.79
CA ARG A 58 -16.88 14.36 19.42
C ARG A 58 -18.06 14.25 20.38
N ALA A 59 -18.50 13.04 20.73
CA ALA A 59 -19.58 12.81 21.68
C ALA A 59 -19.26 13.38 23.06
N LYS A 60 -18.01 13.24 23.54
CA LYS A 60 -17.55 13.86 24.79
C LYS A 60 -17.65 15.38 24.77
N ARG A 61 -17.16 16.03 23.70
CA ARG A 61 -17.27 17.50 23.53
C ARG A 61 -18.73 17.97 23.50
N LEU A 62 -19.60 17.25 22.79
CA LEU A 62 -21.03 17.57 22.72
C LEU A 62 -21.72 17.41 24.08
N ARG A 63 -21.34 16.39 24.87
CA ARG A 63 -21.85 16.20 26.23
C ARG A 63 -21.43 17.34 27.16
N GLU A 64 -20.19 17.81 27.06
CA GLU A 64 -19.68 18.97 27.83
C GLU A 64 -20.42 20.27 27.47
N GLN A 65 -20.74 20.49 26.19
CA GLN A 65 -21.41 21.71 25.74
C GLN A 65 -22.92 21.71 25.99
N THR A 66 -23.59 20.56 25.85
CA THR A 66 -25.06 20.48 25.91
C THR A 66 -25.57 20.03 27.28
N GLY A 67 -24.71 19.46 28.13
CA GLY A 67 -25.08 18.91 29.44
C GLY A 67 -26.00 17.67 29.38
N ASN A 68 -26.33 17.17 28.19
CA ASN A 68 -27.22 16.03 28.01
C ASN A 68 -26.42 14.71 27.93
N PRO A 69 -26.62 13.76 28.87
CA PRO A 69 -25.91 12.48 28.87
C PRO A 69 -26.35 11.51 27.75
N ALA A 70 -27.44 11.80 27.02
CA ALA A 70 -27.96 10.95 25.95
C ALA A 70 -27.03 10.83 24.74
N TYR A 71 -26.07 11.76 24.56
CA TYR A 71 -25.06 11.64 23.52
C TYR A 71 -24.02 10.58 23.90
N GLN A 72 -24.19 9.37 23.35
CA GLN A 72 -23.24 8.26 23.45
C GLN A 72 -22.77 7.85 22.06
N SER A 73 -21.51 7.41 21.97
CA SER A 73 -20.98 6.86 20.71
C SER A 73 -21.37 5.40 20.54
N GLU A 74 -21.58 4.92 19.31
CA GLU A 74 -21.85 3.48 19.07
C GLU A 74 -20.76 2.57 19.64
N ALA A 75 -19.51 3.06 19.65
CA ALA A 75 -18.38 2.37 20.26
C ALA A 75 -18.54 2.18 21.78
N GLU A 76 -19.22 3.09 22.48
CA GLU A 76 -19.51 3.03 23.92
C GLU A 76 -20.69 2.08 24.20
N ILE A 77 -21.67 2.05 23.30
CA ILE A 77 -22.84 1.15 23.37
C ILE A 77 -22.44 -0.31 23.08
N GLN A 78 -21.52 -0.53 22.13
CA GLN A 78 -21.02 -1.87 21.77
C GLN A 78 -19.88 -2.36 22.67
N SER A 79 -19.23 -1.48 23.44
CA SER A 79 -18.09 -1.82 24.30
C SER A 79 -18.36 -1.68 25.81
N PRO A 80 -19.47 -2.21 26.38
CA PRO A 80 -19.54 -2.35 27.82
C PRO A 80 -18.63 -3.52 28.21
N SER A 81 -17.33 -3.25 28.45
CA SER A 81 -16.39 -4.12 29.16
C SER A 81 -15.91 -5.44 28.51
N GLU A 82 -15.87 -5.57 27.18
CA GLU A 82 -15.17 -6.73 26.60
C GLU A 82 -13.64 -6.60 26.74
N ASN A 83 -13.01 -7.63 27.30
CA ASN A 83 -11.55 -7.73 27.36
C ASN A 83 -10.95 -7.65 25.95
N LEU A 84 -10.00 -6.74 25.72
CA LEU A 84 -9.35 -6.53 24.41
C LEU A 84 -8.80 -7.84 23.81
N ALA A 85 -8.27 -8.72 24.65
CA ALA A 85 -7.77 -10.03 24.23
C ALA A 85 -8.87 -10.93 23.63
N LEU A 86 -10.07 -10.92 24.22
CA LEU A 86 -11.20 -11.72 23.74
C LEU A 86 -11.68 -11.20 22.37
N ARG A 87 -11.67 -9.88 22.20
CA ARG A 87 -12.02 -9.23 20.93
C ARG A 87 -11.05 -9.60 19.82
N ILE A 88 -9.74 -9.56 20.07
CA ILE A 88 -8.72 -9.94 19.08
C ILE A 88 -8.88 -11.40 18.66
N VAL A 89 -9.09 -12.32 19.61
CA VAL A 89 -9.27 -13.74 19.32
C VAL A 89 -10.55 -13.99 18.51
N LYS A 90 -11.63 -13.30 18.85
CA LYS A 90 -12.91 -13.37 18.14
C LYS A 90 -12.79 -12.83 16.71
N ASP A 91 -12.14 -11.69 16.54
CA ASP A 91 -11.92 -11.07 15.23
C ASP A 91 -11.07 -11.99 14.34
N MET A 92 -9.94 -12.50 14.85
CA MET A 92 -9.08 -13.44 14.12
C MET A 92 -9.81 -14.74 13.75
N GLY A 93 -10.64 -15.27 14.66
CA GLY A 93 -11.45 -16.45 14.38
C GLY A 93 -12.51 -16.20 13.30
N ASN A 94 -13.11 -15.00 13.30
CA ASN A 94 -14.08 -14.60 12.29
C ASN A 94 -13.44 -14.44 10.91
N ASP A 95 -12.21 -13.90 10.84
CA ASP A 95 -11.49 -13.73 9.58
C ASP A 95 -11.11 -15.07 8.95
N ILE A 96 -10.60 -16.03 9.73
CA ILE A 96 -10.30 -17.38 9.25
C ILE A 96 -11.59 -18.08 8.80
N LYS A 97 -12.67 -17.92 9.57
CA LYS A 97 -13.97 -18.47 9.22
C LYS A 97 -14.49 -17.88 7.89
N LEU A 98 -14.37 -16.57 7.70
CA LEU A 98 -14.77 -15.90 6.46
C LEU A 98 -13.94 -16.40 5.26
N ALA A 99 -12.63 -16.50 5.44
CA ALA A 99 -11.71 -16.97 4.40
C ALA A 99 -11.95 -18.44 3.97
N CYS A 100 -12.43 -19.29 4.88
CA CYS A 100 -12.70 -20.70 4.57
C CYS A 100 -14.16 -20.96 4.14
N LEU A 101 -15.13 -20.20 4.64
CA LEU A 101 -16.54 -20.41 4.33
C LEU A 101 -16.97 -19.79 3.00
N ASP A 102 -16.34 -18.69 2.59
CA ASP A 102 -16.61 -18.09 1.29
C ASP A 102 -15.67 -18.72 0.22
N PRO A 103 -16.20 -19.54 -0.70
CA PRO A 103 -15.38 -20.22 -1.69
C PRO A 103 -14.67 -19.27 -2.66
N VAL A 104 -15.21 -18.06 -2.87
CA VAL A 104 -14.60 -17.06 -3.75
C VAL A 104 -13.28 -16.57 -3.15
N ILE A 105 -13.29 -16.27 -1.84
CA ILE A 105 -12.12 -15.78 -1.12
C ILE A 105 -11.04 -16.87 -1.06
N LEU A 106 -11.44 -18.13 -0.84
CA LEU A 106 -10.51 -19.26 -0.82
C LEU A 106 -9.79 -19.44 -2.15
N PHE A 107 -10.49 -19.31 -3.28
CA PHE A 107 -9.88 -19.39 -4.61
C PHE A 107 -8.86 -18.27 -4.85
N VAL A 108 -9.22 -17.03 -4.48
CA VAL A 108 -8.31 -15.87 -4.60
C VAL A 108 -7.07 -16.05 -3.72
N ASN A 109 -7.22 -16.57 -2.50
CA ASN A 109 -6.10 -16.83 -1.60
C ASN A 109 -5.13 -17.87 -2.16
N VAL A 110 -5.63 -18.98 -2.71
CA VAL A 110 -4.78 -20.01 -3.33
C VAL A 110 -4.08 -19.48 -4.58
N HIS A 111 -4.79 -18.73 -5.42
CA HIS A 111 -4.20 -18.08 -6.59
C HIS A 111 -3.07 -17.12 -6.18
N THR A 112 -3.32 -16.28 -5.18
CA THR A 112 -2.35 -15.31 -4.67
C THR A 112 -1.13 -16.01 -4.07
N MET A 113 -1.31 -17.09 -3.30
CA MET A 113 -0.22 -17.91 -2.76
C MET A 113 0.68 -18.47 -3.87
N LEU A 114 0.09 -18.98 -4.96
CA LEU A 114 0.84 -19.52 -6.09
C LEU A 114 1.64 -18.41 -6.80
N VAL A 115 1.00 -17.27 -7.10
CA VAL A 115 1.66 -16.13 -7.75
C VAL A 115 2.82 -15.62 -6.90
N TYR A 116 2.62 -15.42 -5.59
CA TYR A 116 3.71 -15.00 -4.69
C TYR A 116 4.84 -16.02 -4.62
N GLY A 117 4.53 -17.31 -4.56
CA GLY A 117 5.56 -18.37 -4.58
C GLY A 117 6.45 -18.29 -5.82
N VAL A 118 5.85 -18.14 -7.00
CA VAL A 118 6.59 -17.99 -8.26
C VAL A 118 7.39 -16.67 -8.29
N LEU A 119 6.82 -15.56 -7.83
CA LEU A 119 7.52 -14.27 -7.75
C LEU A 119 8.75 -14.34 -6.84
N TYR A 120 8.65 -15.01 -5.68
CA TYR A 120 9.78 -15.16 -4.77
C TYR A 120 10.88 -16.06 -5.31
N LEU A 121 10.52 -17.15 -6.01
CA LEU A 121 11.51 -17.98 -6.70
C LEU A 121 12.22 -17.19 -7.81
N TRP A 122 11.50 -16.33 -8.52
CA TRP A 122 12.09 -15.46 -9.55
C TRP A 122 13.10 -14.47 -8.98
N PHE A 123 12.86 -13.93 -7.78
CA PHE A 123 13.79 -13.00 -7.11
C PHE A 123 15.11 -13.64 -6.68
N GLU A 124 15.20 -14.97 -6.56
CA GLU A 124 16.46 -15.66 -6.25
C GLU A 124 17.48 -15.56 -7.41
N PHE A 125 16.99 -15.39 -8.64
CA PHE A 125 17.84 -15.30 -9.84
C PHE A 125 18.49 -13.93 -10.06
N PHE A 126 18.03 -12.86 -9.39
CA PHE A 126 18.56 -11.50 -9.54
C PHE A 126 19.14 -10.95 -8.22
N PRO A 127 20.41 -11.25 -7.92
CA PRO A 127 21.02 -10.82 -6.67
C PRO A 127 21.34 -9.30 -6.71
N PHE A 128 20.74 -8.56 -5.78
CA PHE A 128 21.13 -7.23 -5.23
C PHE A 128 20.72 -5.92 -5.93
N VAL A 129 20.72 -5.78 -7.25
CA VAL A 129 20.59 -4.43 -7.87
C VAL A 129 19.17 -3.84 -7.80
N ALA A 130 18.13 -4.66 -7.83
CA ALA A 130 16.74 -4.18 -7.87
C ALA A 130 16.21 -3.69 -6.51
N PHE A 131 16.81 -4.14 -5.40
CA PHE A 131 16.21 -3.95 -4.06
C PHE A 131 16.34 -2.51 -3.52
N PHE A 132 17.43 -1.80 -3.84
CA PHE A 132 17.60 -0.40 -3.43
C PHE A 132 16.64 0.53 -4.16
N GLY A 133 16.34 0.27 -5.43
CA GLY A 133 15.34 1.03 -6.19
C GLY A 133 13.93 0.90 -5.60
N ILE A 134 13.57 -0.32 -5.19
CA ILE A 134 12.28 -0.59 -4.53
C ILE A 134 12.21 0.14 -3.18
N LEU A 135 13.31 0.17 -2.40
CA LEU A 135 13.35 0.88 -1.12
C LEU A 135 13.14 2.39 -1.28
N VAL A 136 13.84 3.00 -2.25
CA VAL A 136 13.68 4.43 -2.54
C VAL A 136 12.28 4.73 -3.06
N GLY A 137 11.77 3.91 -4.00
CA GLY A 137 10.42 4.06 -4.55
C GLY A 137 9.33 3.93 -3.48
N ALA A 138 9.42 2.93 -2.60
CA ALA A 138 8.50 2.76 -1.49
C ALA A 138 8.51 3.96 -0.53
N SER A 139 9.71 4.47 -0.22
CA SER A 139 9.86 5.62 0.67
C SER A 139 9.25 6.88 0.07
N VAL A 140 9.51 7.15 -1.22
CA VAL A 140 8.94 8.29 -1.95
C VAL A 140 7.41 8.17 -2.03
N SER A 141 6.89 6.97 -2.30
CA SER A 141 5.44 6.70 -2.36
C SER A 141 4.75 6.99 -1.02
N VAL A 142 5.30 6.51 0.10
CA VAL A 142 4.75 6.76 1.44
C VAL A 142 4.75 8.24 1.75
N VAL A 143 5.86 8.95 1.47
CA VAL A 143 5.94 10.40 1.71
C VAL A 143 4.94 11.16 0.85
N ALA A 144 4.82 10.83 -0.44
CA ALA A 144 3.84 11.44 -1.33
C ALA A 144 2.39 11.21 -0.87
N TYR A 145 2.07 10.00 -0.44
CA TYR A 145 0.75 9.65 0.08
C TYR A 145 0.41 10.40 1.36
N VAL A 146 1.36 10.46 2.31
CA VAL A 146 1.22 11.23 3.55
C VAL A 146 1.03 12.71 3.26
N LEU A 147 1.83 13.29 2.37
CA LEU A 147 1.68 14.70 1.97
C LEU A 147 0.29 14.96 1.37
N TRP A 148 -0.20 14.08 0.50
CA TRP A 148 -1.54 14.20 -0.06
C TRP A 148 -2.64 14.11 1.01
N LEU A 149 -2.49 13.21 1.98
CA LEU A 149 -3.41 13.09 3.12
C LEU A 149 -3.46 14.38 3.96
N TYR A 150 -2.31 14.99 4.23
CA TYR A 150 -2.25 16.24 5.00
C TYR A 150 -2.75 17.44 4.20
N PHE A 151 -2.37 17.60 2.94
CA PHE A 151 -2.69 18.78 2.15
C PHE A 151 -4.08 18.76 1.52
N SER A 152 -4.60 17.59 1.13
CA SER A 152 -5.87 17.49 0.38
C SER A 152 -6.98 16.86 1.21
N TYR A 153 -6.69 15.77 1.93
CA TYR A 153 -7.73 15.01 2.63
C TYR A 153 -8.18 15.67 3.94
N GLN A 154 -7.25 16.05 4.82
CA GLN A 154 -7.53 16.74 6.08
C GLN A 154 -8.41 18.01 5.95
N PRO A 155 -8.14 18.96 5.03
CA PRO A 155 -8.99 20.15 4.90
C PRO A 155 -10.39 19.83 4.37
N ARG A 156 -10.54 18.78 3.54
CA ARG A 156 -11.86 18.35 3.05
C ARG A 156 -12.72 17.75 4.16
N VAL A 157 -12.15 16.94 5.05
CA VAL A 157 -12.88 16.35 6.18
C VAL A 157 -13.14 17.34 7.33
N ALA A 158 -12.40 18.44 7.39
CA ALA A 158 -12.61 19.50 8.38
C ALA A 158 -13.84 20.37 8.08
N ASN A 159 -14.26 20.43 6.81
CA ASN A 159 -15.44 21.17 6.40
C ASN A 159 -16.71 20.40 6.78
N ALA A 160 -17.46 20.90 7.77
CA ALA A 160 -18.68 20.27 8.27
C ALA A 160 -19.80 20.11 7.21
N ASN A 161 -19.74 20.88 6.12
CA ASN A 161 -20.74 20.87 5.04
C ASN A 161 -20.51 19.78 3.98
N VAL A 162 -19.39 19.05 4.04
CA VAL A 162 -19.03 18.04 3.03
C VAL A 162 -19.00 16.66 3.70
N VAL A 163 -20.01 15.84 3.39
CA VAL A 163 -19.97 14.42 3.72
C VAL A 163 -19.01 13.76 2.73
N VAL A 164 -17.83 13.39 3.22
CA VAL A 164 -16.80 12.74 2.39
C VAL A 164 -17.20 11.28 2.16
N GLU A 165 -17.42 10.93 0.90
CA GLU A 165 -17.69 9.55 0.49
C GLU A 165 -16.46 8.67 0.77
N PRO A 166 -16.65 7.40 1.19
CA PRO A 166 -15.54 6.48 1.46
C PRO A 166 -14.60 6.30 0.26
N GLU A 167 -15.13 6.46 -0.95
CA GLU A 167 -14.44 6.30 -2.23
C GLU A 167 -13.39 7.39 -2.50
N ALA A 168 -13.46 8.54 -1.83
CA ALA A 168 -12.46 9.60 -1.97
C ALA A 168 -11.05 9.14 -1.53
N ARG A 169 -10.95 8.04 -0.77
CA ARG A 169 -9.68 7.39 -0.41
C ARG A 169 -9.07 6.56 -1.53
N LEU A 170 -9.83 6.17 -2.56
CA LEU A 170 -9.33 5.42 -3.71
C LEU A 170 -8.65 6.30 -4.77
N VAL A 171 -8.81 7.62 -4.71
CA VAL A 171 -8.25 8.57 -5.70
C VAL A 171 -6.73 8.41 -5.89
N PRO A 172 -5.91 8.24 -4.84
CA PRO A 172 -4.48 7.94 -5.00
C PRO A 172 -4.22 6.62 -5.73
N GLY A 173 -5.09 5.62 -5.57
CA GLY A 173 -5.01 4.34 -6.27
C GLY A 173 -5.36 4.45 -7.76
N GLN A 174 -6.31 5.31 -8.12
CA GLN A 174 -6.66 5.58 -9.52
C GLN A 174 -5.48 6.21 -10.28
N ILE A 175 -4.77 7.15 -9.66
CA ILE A 175 -3.57 7.79 -10.25
C ILE A 175 -2.45 6.75 -10.48
N GLY A 176 -2.31 5.77 -9.58
CA GLY A 176 -1.40 4.64 -9.76
C GLY A 176 -1.75 3.79 -10.99
N ALA A 177 -3.03 3.47 -11.18
CA ALA A 177 -3.49 2.68 -12.33
C ALA A 177 -3.28 3.41 -13.66
N ASP A 178 -3.48 4.74 -13.69
CA ASP A 178 -3.25 5.55 -14.87
C ASP A 178 -1.76 5.61 -15.25
N ILE A 179 -0.86 5.62 -14.26
CA ILE A 179 0.59 5.59 -14.48
C ILE A 179 1.06 4.25 -15.05
N GLU A 180 0.52 3.12 -14.57
CA GLU A 180 0.82 1.80 -15.12
C GLU A 180 0.31 1.67 -16.55
N ARG A 181 -0.90 2.18 -16.83
CA ARG A 181 -1.46 2.23 -18.18
C ARG A 181 -0.59 3.03 -19.15
N TRP A 182 -0.02 4.14 -18.68
CA TRP A 182 0.90 4.96 -19.47
C TRP A 182 2.23 4.25 -19.75
N HIS A 183 2.79 3.55 -18.75
CA HIS A 183 4.00 2.76 -18.92
C HIS A 183 3.80 1.58 -19.90
N GLY A 184 2.64 0.92 -19.86
CA GLY A 184 2.25 -0.11 -20.82
C GLY A 184 2.09 0.40 -22.24
N LEU A 185 1.62 1.64 -22.42
CA LEU A 185 1.55 2.29 -23.73
C LEU A 185 2.95 2.64 -24.27
N VAL A 186 3.84 3.17 -23.43
CA VAL A 186 5.23 3.46 -23.82
C VAL A 186 5.97 2.18 -24.20
N GLY A 187 5.79 1.09 -23.44
CA GLY A 187 6.36 -0.22 -23.79
C GLY A 187 5.89 -0.73 -25.15
N LYS A 188 4.59 -0.55 -25.47
CA LYS A 188 4.04 -0.89 -26.79
C LYS A 188 4.60 -0.01 -27.92
N ILE A 189 4.80 1.29 -27.66
CA ILE A 189 5.39 2.22 -28.63
C ILE A 189 6.86 1.85 -28.90
N ILE A 190 7.63 1.53 -27.87
CA ILE A 190 9.05 1.12 -28.01
C ILE A 190 9.15 -0.23 -28.74
N SER A 191 8.25 -1.18 -28.48
CA SER A 191 8.24 -2.46 -29.22
C SER A 191 7.80 -2.30 -30.68
N ALA A 192 6.98 -1.31 -30.99
CA ALA A 192 6.54 -1.03 -32.35
C ALA A 192 7.60 -0.32 -33.21
N ASP A 193 8.68 0.16 -32.60
CA ASP A 193 9.81 0.81 -33.29
C ASP A 193 10.95 -0.18 -33.62
N SER A 194 10.69 -1.49 -33.51
CA SER A 194 11.65 -2.52 -33.90
C SER A 194 11.79 -2.56 -35.44
N PRO A 195 13.01 -2.58 -36.01
CA PRO A 195 13.23 -2.53 -37.47
C PRO A 195 12.67 -3.74 -38.23
N VAL A 196 12.21 -4.78 -37.51
CA VAL A 196 11.59 -5.97 -38.08
C VAL A 196 10.15 -5.69 -38.54
N ASP A 197 9.40 -4.84 -37.82
CA ASP A 197 8.00 -4.54 -38.15
C ASP A 197 7.87 -3.56 -39.32
N ALA A 198 8.85 -2.66 -39.49
CA ALA A 198 8.96 -1.77 -40.66
C ALA A 198 9.11 -2.56 -41.98
N SER A 199 9.86 -3.67 -41.96
CA SER A 199 10.05 -4.55 -43.12
C SER A 199 8.80 -5.38 -43.46
N LEU A 200 7.98 -5.73 -42.46
CA LEU A 200 6.69 -6.39 -42.66
C LEU A 200 5.64 -5.45 -43.26
N PHE A 201 5.70 -4.15 -42.95
CA PHE A 201 4.82 -3.15 -43.56
C PHE A 201 5.17 -2.86 -45.03
N GLU A 202 6.44 -2.99 -45.41
CA GLU A 202 6.90 -2.84 -46.81
C GLU A 202 6.52 -4.05 -47.68
N THR A 203 6.46 -5.24 -47.09
CA THR A 203 5.99 -6.47 -47.76
C THR A 203 4.46 -6.61 -47.80
N LEU A 204 3.73 -5.95 -46.90
CA LEU A 204 2.26 -5.88 -46.87
C LEU A 204 1.68 -4.66 -47.60
N LYS A 205 2.43 -4.04 -48.53
CA LYS A 205 1.81 -3.11 -49.48
C LYS A 205 1.04 -3.91 -50.52
N PRO A 206 -0.31 -3.91 -50.54
CA PRO A 206 -1.05 -4.60 -51.57
C PRO A 206 -0.65 -4.01 -52.93
N SER A 207 -0.29 -4.90 -53.87
CA SER A 207 -0.13 -4.55 -55.27
C SER A 207 -1.49 -4.07 -55.78
N ALA A 208 -1.71 -2.77 -55.72
CA ALA A 208 -2.76 -2.08 -56.45
C ALA A 208 -2.36 -2.09 -57.93
N SER A 209 -2.42 -3.27 -58.55
CA SER A 209 -2.56 -3.41 -59.99
C SER A 209 -4.00 -3.04 -60.33
N THR A 210 -4.25 -1.75 -60.57
CA THR A 210 -5.43 -1.34 -61.34
C THR A 210 -4.94 -0.91 -62.71
N SER A 211 -5.23 -1.79 -63.66
CA SER A 211 -5.21 -1.57 -65.10
C SER A 211 -5.80 -0.22 -65.48
N LEU A 212 -5.00 0.60 -66.16
CA LEU A 212 -5.48 1.56 -67.13
C LEU A 212 -5.73 0.79 -68.43
N CYS A 213 -6.99 0.35 -68.59
CA CYS A 213 -7.74 0.23 -69.84
C CYS A 213 -9.19 0.54 -69.49
#